data_AF-A0A1S9CZ19-F1
#
_entry.id   AF-A0A1S9CZ19-F1
#
_cell.length_a   1.000
_cell.length_b   1.000
_cell.length_c   1.000
_cell.angle_alpha   90.00
_cell.angle_beta   90.00
_cell.angle_gamma   90.00
#
_symmetry.space_group_name_H-M   'P 1'
#
loop_
_entity.id
_entity.type
_entity.pdbx_description
1 polymer ?
#
loop_
_entity_poly.entity_id
_entity_poly.type
_entity_poly.pdbx_seq_one_letter_code
_entity_poly.pdbx_strand_id
1 'polypeptide(L)'
;MLNIDADALASELHARIEGEVRFDAGSRALYATDASNYRQVPIGIVVPRTIDDVVETIALCREHGAPVLSRGGDTSLCGQCCNVAVVMDMSKYLRQILSLDPDGKLGGNAGQPF
;
A
#
# COMPACT_ATOMS: atom_id res chain seq x y z
N MET A 1 0.11 -19.89 -9.84
CA MET A 1 -0.75 -18.70 -9.75
C MET A 1 -1.22 -18.65 -8.31
N LEU A 2 -0.79 -17.65 -7.53
CA LEU A 2 -1.22 -17.52 -6.13
C LEU A 2 -2.72 -17.21 -6.15
N ASN A 3 -3.54 -18.12 -5.61
CA ASN A 3 -4.97 -17.90 -5.45
C ASN A 3 -5.17 -17.17 -4.12
N ILE A 4 -5.16 -15.84 -4.16
CA ILE A 4 -5.36 -15.00 -2.98
C ILE A 4 -6.85 -15.06 -2.63
N ASP A 5 -7.17 -15.45 -1.40
CA ASP A 5 -8.52 -15.34 -0.86
C ASP A 5 -8.77 -13.89 -0.42
N ALA A 6 -9.29 -13.10 -1.37
CA ALA A 6 -9.52 -11.67 -1.20
C ALA A 6 -10.66 -11.38 -0.21
N ASP A 7 -11.66 -12.26 -0.12
CA ASP A 7 -12.80 -12.08 0.78
C ASP A 7 -12.38 -12.35 2.23
N ALA A 8 -11.59 -13.40 2.47
CA ALA A 8 -11.01 -13.66 3.78
C ALA A 8 -10.09 -12.50 4.22
N LEU A 9 -9.19 -12.05 3.34
CA LEU A 9 -8.30 -10.92 3.63
C LEU A 9 -9.09 -9.64 3.94
N ALA A 10 -10.13 -9.33 3.16
CA ALA A 10 -10.98 -8.17 3.42
C ALA A 10 -11.67 -8.26 4.78
N SER A 11 -12.20 -9.44 5.13
CA SER A 11 -12.87 -9.64 6.42
C SER A 11 -11.92 -9.48 7.60
N GLU A 12 -10.68 -9.98 7.49
CA GLU A 12 -9.69 -9.82 8.56
C GLU A 12 -9.22 -8.37 8.69
N LEU A 13 -8.97 -7.69 7.57
CA LEU A 13 -8.62 -6.28 7.58
C LEU A 13 -9.73 -5.45 8.24
N HIS A 14 -10.99 -5.66 7.86
CA HIS A 14 -12.14 -4.97 8.49
C HIS A 14 -12.23 -5.18 10.01
N ALA A 15 -11.75 -6.31 10.51
CA ALA A 15 -11.81 -6.64 11.94
C ALA A 15 -10.63 -6.07 12.74
N ARG A 16 -9.47 -5.82 12.10
CA ARG A 16 -8.21 -5.52 12.81
C ARG A 16 -7.71 -4.08 12.64
N ILE A 17 -8.20 -3.32 11.66
CA ILE A 17 -7.73 -1.95 11.42
C ILE A 17 -8.85 -0.93 11.62
N GLU A 18 -8.49 0.30 11.96
CA GLU A 18 -9.41 1.45 12.09
C GLU A 18 -9.61 2.21 10.76
N GLY A 19 -8.70 1.95 9.82
CA GLY A 19 -8.70 2.48 8.47
C GLY A 19 -9.86 1.95 7.61
N GLU A 20 -9.97 2.50 6.40
CA GLU A 20 -11.00 2.05 5.46
C GLU A 20 -10.49 0.86 4.65
N VAL A 21 -11.32 -0.17 4.52
CA VAL A 21 -11.06 -1.36 3.70
C VAL A 21 -12.08 -1.39 2.57
N ARG A 22 -11.60 -1.43 1.32
CA ARG A 22 -12.43 -1.28 0.13
C ARG A 22 -12.07 -2.32 -0.92
N PHE A 23 -12.79 -3.43 -0.90
CA PHE A 23 -12.59 -4.57 -1.82
C PHE A 23 -13.74 -4.72 -2.83
N ASP A 24 -14.76 -3.85 -2.76
CA ASP A 24 -15.87 -3.86 -3.70
C ASP A 24 -15.45 -3.40 -5.11
N ALA A 25 -16.19 -3.84 -6.12
CA ALA A 25 -15.86 -3.58 -7.51
C ALA A 25 -15.84 -2.08 -7.86
N GLY A 26 -16.72 -1.28 -7.24
CA GLY A 26 -16.82 0.16 -7.50
C GLY A 26 -15.59 0.91 -7.01
N SER A 27 -15.20 0.68 -5.75
CA SER A 27 -13.99 1.26 -5.17
C SER A 27 -12.74 0.87 -5.95
N ARG A 28 -12.60 -0.40 -6.34
CA ARG A 28 -11.45 -0.85 -7.13
C ARG A 28 -11.39 -0.20 -8.52
N ALA A 29 -12.53 0.04 -9.15
CA ALA A 29 -12.59 0.70 -10.46
C ALA A 29 -12.12 2.15 -10.42
N LEU A 30 -12.40 2.87 -9.32
CA LEU A 30 -11.90 4.24 -9.11
C LEU A 30 -10.37 4.27 -9.09
N TYR A 31 -9.74 3.31 -8.41
CA TYR A 31 -8.28 3.22 -8.32
C TYR A 31 -7.63 2.61 -9.57
N ALA A 32 -8.40 1.94 -10.43
CA ALA A 32 -7.92 1.45 -11.72
C ALA A 32 -7.84 2.56 -12.80
N THR A 33 -8.53 3.68 -12.58
CA THR A 33 -8.71 4.73 -13.60
C THR A 33 -7.97 6.04 -13.25
N ASP A 34 -7.79 6.37 -11.96
CA ASP A 34 -7.34 7.70 -11.53
C ASP A 34 -5.89 7.76 -10.99
N ALA A 35 -4.95 7.92 -11.92
CA ALA A 35 -3.60 8.40 -11.67
C ALA A 35 -2.58 7.42 -11.04
N SER A 36 -1.39 7.43 -11.68
CA SER A 36 -0.14 6.69 -11.43
C SER A 36 -0.11 5.23 -11.91
N ASN A 37 0.58 5.00 -13.05
CA ASN A 37 1.23 3.79 -13.59
C ASN A 37 0.61 2.37 -13.49
N TYR A 38 -0.46 2.12 -12.73
CA TYR A 38 -1.02 0.80 -12.49
C TYR A 38 -2.25 0.59 -13.37
N ARG A 39 -2.05 -0.02 -14.55
CA ARG A 39 -3.13 -0.36 -15.49
C ARG A 39 -3.94 -1.61 -15.10
N GLN A 40 -3.82 -2.09 -13.86
CA GLN A 40 -4.48 -3.30 -13.38
C GLN A 40 -5.39 -2.99 -12.21
N VAL A 41 -6.57 -3.62 -12.21
CA VAL A 41 -7.52 -3.54 -11.09
C VAL A 41 -6.83 -4.14 -9.84
N PRO A 42 -6.74 -3.39 -8.73
CA PRO A 42 -6.13 -3.89 -7.51
C PRO A 42 -6.97 -5.02 -6.89
N ILE A 43 -6.37 -5.79 -5.99
CA ILE A 43 -7.07 -6.79 -5.17
C ILE A 43 -8.11 -6.08 -4.30
N GLY A 44 -7.67 -4.99 -3.66
CA GLY A 44 -8.44 -4.14 -2.78
C GLY A 44 -7.62 -2.91 -2.40
N ILE A 45 -8.28 -1.98 -1.71
CA ILE A 45 -7.67 -0.73 -1.25
C ILE A 45 -7.82 -0.63 0.25
N VAL A 46 -6.73 -0.24 0.92
CA VAL A 46 -6.72 0.13 2.34
C VAL A 46 -6.35 1.60 2.47
N VAL A 47 -7.13 2.36 3.22
CA VAL A 47 -6.87 3.76 3.57
C VAL A 47 -6.60 3.82 5.08
N PRO A 48 -5.36 3.59 5.52
CA PRO A 48 -5.04 3.50 6.93
C PRO A 48 -5.22 4.84 7.63
N ARG A 49 -5.72 4.80 8.87
CA ARG A 49 -5.90 5.95 9.75
C ARG A 49 -4.71 6.14 10.68
N THR A 50 -4.07 5.05 11.09
CA THR A 50 -2.95 5.02 12.02
C THR A 50 -1.73 4.31 11.43
N ILE A 51 -0.57 4.42 12.07
CA ILE A 51 0.62 3.63 11.71
C ILE A 51 0.39 2.14 12.01
N ASP A 52 -0.35 1.82 13.08
CA ASP A 52 -0.67 0.44 13.43
C ASP A 52 -1.53 -0.23 12.34
N ASP A 53 -2.47 0.51 11.73
CA ASP A 53 -3.22 0.01 10.56
C ASP A 53 -2.29 -0.40 9.41
N VAL A 54 -1.19 0.33 9.19
CA VAL A 54 -0.20 0.03 8.15
C VAL A 54 0.53 -1.28 8.48
N VAL A 55 0.99 -1.42 9.72
CA VAL A 55 1.71 -2.61 10.19
C VAL A 55 0.83 -3.85 10.09
N GLU A 56 -0.40 -3.77 10.59
CA GLU A 56 -1.38 -4.85 10.53
C GLU A 56 -1.75 -5.22 9.09
N THR A 57 -1.92 -4.21 8.22
CA THR A 57 -2.21 -4.46 6.80
C THR A 57 -1.08 -5.24 6.12
N ILE A 58 0.19 -4.86 6.36
CA ILE A 58 1.35 -5.56 5.80
C ILE A 58 1.43 -7.00 6.35
N ALA A 59 1.18 -7.18 7.64
CA ALA A 59 1.20 -8.50 8.28
C ALA A 59 0.16 -9.44 7.67
N LEU A 60 -1.09 -9.01 7.58
CA LEU A 60 -2.19 -9.78 6.98
C LEU A 60 -1.96 -10.05 5.50
N CYS A 61 -1.50 -9.06 4.73
CA CYS A 61 -1.18 -9.28 3.33
C CYS A 61 -0.06 -10.31 3.15
N ARG A 62 0.96 -10.31 4.02
CA ARG A 62 2.01 -11.33 4.03
C ARG A 62 1.46 -12.72 4.34
N GLU A 63 0.58 -12.85 5.33
CA GLU A 63 -0.07 -14.11 5.71
C GLU A 63 -0.91 -14.69 4.56
N HIS A 64 -1.61 -13.83 3.81
CA HIS A 64 -2.42 -14.23 2.66
C HIS A 64 -1.63 -14.34 1.34
N GLY A 65 -0.33 -14.04 1.35
CA GLY A 65 0.50 -14.00 0.14
C GLY A 65 0.07 -12.91 -0.85
N ALA A 66 -0.61 -11.87 -0.38
CA ALA A 66 -1.06 -10.74 -1.18
C ALA A 66 0.05 -9.68 -1.30
N PRO A 67 0.45 -9.28 -2.52
CA PRO A 67 1.37 -8.16 -2.71
C PRO A 67 0.76 -6.85 -2.21
N VAL A 68 1.59 -5.97 -1.68
CA VAL A 68 1.17 -4.65 -1.18
C VAL A 68 1.82 -3.56 -2.02
N LEU A 69 1.09 -2.46 -2.26
CA LEU A 69 1.59 -1.31 -2.99
C LEU A 69 1.24 -0.01 -2.25
N SER A 70 2.23 0.82 -1.93
CA SER A 70 1.99 2.12 -1.30
C SER A 70 1.67 3.22 -2.33
N ARG A 71 0.68 4.06 -2.02
CA ARG A 71 0.34 5.31 -2.73
C ARG A 71 0.41 6.47 -1.73
N GLY A 72 1.16 7.52 -2.09
CA GLY A 72 1.17 8.80 -1.37
C GLY A 72 2.22 8.98 -0.26
N GLY A 73 3.13 8.03 -0.05
CA GLY A 73 4.34 8.22 0.77
C GLY A 73 5.58 7.92 -0.07
N ASP A 74 6.53 8.84 -0.15
CA ASP A 74 7.73 8.81 -1.02
C ASP A 74 8.74 7.67 -0.76
N THR A 75 8.30 6.56 -0.19
CA THR A 75 9.07 5.32 -0.07
C THR A 75 8.18 4.17 -0.56
N SER A 76 8.37 3.77 -1.82
CA SER A 76 7.66 2.62 -2.39
C SER A 76 8.17 1.36 -1.69
N LEU A 77 7.46 0.90 -0.66
CA LEU A 77 7.72 -0.37 -0.01
C LEU A 77 7.24 -1.48 -0.96
N CYS A 78 8.18 -1.93 -1.80
CA CYS A 78 8.08 -3.12 -2.68
C CYS A 78 6.86 -3.18 -3.63
N GLY A 79 6.99 -2.82 -4.91
CA GLY A 79 5.90 -3.16 -5.84
C GLY A 79 5.99 -2.76 -7.32
N GLN A 80 7.07 -2.15 -7.81
CA GLN A 80 7.15 -1.67 -9.20
C GLN A 80 7.13 -2.78 -10.28
N CYS A 81 6.97 -4.06 -9.92
CA CYS A 81 6.95 -5.17 -10.88
C CYS A 81 5.85 -6.22 -10.65
N CYS A 82 4.92 -6.07 -9.69
CA CYS A 82 3.96 -7.12 -9.39
C CYS A 82 2.59 -6.87 -10.02
N ASN A 83 2.08 -7.88 -10.74
CA ASN A 83 0.67 -8.02 -11.09
C ASN A 83 -0.20 -7.84 -9.82
N VAL A 84 -1.39 -7.22 -9.98
CA VAL A 84 -2.54 -7.17 -9.05
C VAL A 84 -2.19 -7.23 -7.55
N ALA A 85 -2.20 -6.08 -6.86
CA ALA A 85 -1.81 -5.93 -5.45
C ALA A 85 -2.92 -5.28 -4.59
N VAL A 86 -2.79 -5.34 -3.26
CA VAL A 86 -3.53 -4.48 -2.32
C VAL A 86 -2.88 -3.10 -2.30
N VAL A 87 -3.64 -2.04 -2.57
CA VAL A 87 -3.14 -0.66 -2.58
C VAL A 87 -3.36 -0.03 -1.22
N MET A 88 -2.31 0.49 -0.58
CA MET A 88 -2.41 1.31 0.63
C MET A 88 -2.34 2.79 0.26
N ASP A 89 -3.44 3.51 0.44
CA ASP A 89 -3.56 4.93 0.17
C ASP A 89 -3.35 5.76 1.45
N MET A 90 -2.12 6.22 1.65
CA MET A 90 -1.75 7.06 2.79
C MET A 90 -2.28 8.50 2.65
N SER A 91 -2.77 8.85 1.46
CA SER A 91 -3.08 10.23 1.10
C SER A 91 -4.32 10.79 1.77
N LYS A 92 -5.08 10.05 2.59
CA LYS A 92 -6.26 10.60 3.28
C LYS A 92 -5.98 11.06 4.71
N TYR A 93 -5.40 10.18 5.51
CA TYR A 93 -5.22 10.39 6.96
C TYR A 93 -3.75 10.61 7.33
N LEU A 94 -2.81 9.95 6.65
CA LEU A 94 -1.38 9.99 6.93
C LEU A 94 -0.62 10.99 6.05
N ARG A 95 -1.25 12.14 5.73
CA ARG A 95 -0.62 13.22 4.93
C ARG A 95 0.39 14.07 5.70
N GLN A 96 0.51 13.91 7.02
CA GLN A 96 1.42 14.72 7.80
C GLN A 96 2.84 14.22 7.57
N ILE A 97 3.61 14.99 6.80
CA ILE A 97 5.06 14.92 6.79
C ILE A 97 5.51 15.12 8.24
N LEU A 98 5.84 14.04 8.94
CA LEU A 98 6.67 14.12 10.15
C LEU A 98 8.04 14.57 9.67
N SER A 99 8.25 15.90 9.70
CA SER A 99 9.49 16.63 9.40
C SER A 99 10.41 15.95 8.40
N LEU A 100 10.41 16.42 7.15
CA LEU A 100 11.64 16.37 6.35
C LEU A 100 12.67 17.17 7.15
N ASP A 101 13.64 16.50 7.75
CA ASP A 101 14.84 17.16 8.25
C ASP A 101 15.56 17.76 7.03
N PRO A 102 15.52 19.10 6.84
CA PRO A 102 16.17 19.71 5.69
C PRO A 102 17.70 19.66 5.82
N ASP A 103 18.22 19.28 7.00
CA ASP A 103 19.64 19.20 7.30
C ASP A 103 20.15 17.75 7.28
N GLY A 104 20.02 17.14 6.10
CA GLY A 104 21.08 16.31 5.53
C GLY A 104 21.53 15.07 6.31
N LYS A 105 21.09 13.90 5.83
CA LYS A 105 21.99 12.80 5.48
C LYS A 105 21.31 11.79 4.56
N LEU A 106 21.46 12.02 3.26
CA LEU A 106 21.52 10.95 2.27
C LEU A 106 22.75 10.09 2.61
N GLY A 107 22.53 8.98 3.30
CA GLY A 107 23.56 8.00 3.64
C GLY A 107 23.47 6.77 2.74
N GLY A 108 23.84 6.91 1.47
CA GLY A 108 23.96 5.80 0.54
C GLY A 108 24.77 6.22 -0.68
N ASN A 109 26.09 5.99 -0.62
CA ASN A 109 27.09 6.43 -1.58
C ASN A 109 26.71 6.09 -3.04
N ALA A 110 26.46 7.12 -3.84
CA ALA A 110 26.65 7.05 -5.27
C ALA A 110 28.15 7.23 -5.57
N GLY A 111 28.77 6.19 -6.12
CA GLY A 111 29.95 6.33 -6.98
C GLY A 111 31.32 6.09 -6.33
N GLN A 112 31.82 4.87 -6.46
CA GLN A 112 33.10 4.70 -7.17
C GLN A 112 32.89 3.70 -8.32
N PRO A 113 33.39 4.00 -9.53
CA PRO A 113 33.25 3.10 -10.67
C PRO A 113 34.28 1.97 -10.56
N PHE A 114 33.85 0.71 -10.68
CA PHE A 114 34.44 -0.40 -11.45
C PHE A 114 33.40 -1.52 -11.55
#